data_AF-A0A1F8RYY8-F1
#
_entry.id   AF-A0A1F8RYY8-F1
#
_cell.length_a   1.000
_cell.length_b   1.000
_cell.length_c   1.000
_cell.angle_alpha   90.00
_cell.angle_beta   90.00
_cell.angle_gamma   90.00
#
_symmetry.space_group_name_H-M   'P 1'
#
loop_
_entity.id
_entity.type
_entity.pdbx_description
1 polymer ?
#
loop_
_entity_poly.entity_id
_entity_poly.type
_entity_poly.pdbx_seq_one_letter_code
_entity_poly.pdbx_strand_id
1 'polypeptide(L)'
;MTGDLDGCWYTDTFDLVAAGPNGLVVGVGQERFVGCIDDSCGTLFLKFVFVGKFDAGGAELWGGCHHPILGGTGDFAGATGAVSFVDDPDGSGLPPADYTGRVILTN
;
A
#
# COMPACT_ATOMS: atom_id res chain seq x y z
N MET A 1 -7.71 -0.44 -14.73
CA MET A 1 -8.88 -0.69 -13.87
C MET A 1 -8.90 0.38 -12.80
N THR A 2 -10.05 0.92 -12.46
CA THR A 2 -10.23 1.91 -11.40
C THR A 2 -11.48 1.50 -10.67
N GLY A 3 -11.40 1.36 -9.35
CA GLY A 3 -12.48 0.84 -8.54
C GLY A 3 -12.04 0.81 -7.08
N ASP A 4 -12.98 0.51 -6.19
CA ASP A 4 -12.70 0.40 -4.77
C ASP A 4 -12.01 -0.94 -4.47
N LEU A 5 -11.05 -0.92 -3.55
CA LEU A 5 -10.40 -2.13 -3.07
C LEU A 5 -11.28 -2.75 -1.99
N ASP A 6 -11.93 -3.87 -2.30
CA ASP A 6 -12.69 -4.66 -1.33
C ASP A 6 -11.93 -5.95 -1.00
N GLY A 7 -11.36 -6.02 0.20
CA GLY A 7 -10.67 -7.21 0.66
C GLY A 7 -9.69 -6.97 1.79
N CYS A 8 -8.76 -7.91 1.94
CA CYS A 8 -7.76 -7.89 2.99
C CYS A 8 -6.37 -7.56 2.43
N TRP A 9 -5.64 -6.72 3.15
CA TRP A 9 -4.24 -6.40 2.90
C TRP A 9 -3.34 -7.07 3.93
N TYR A 10 -2.25 -7.71 3.48
CA TYR A 10 -1.31 -8.42 4.32
C TYR A 10 0.11 -7.92 4.07
N THR A 11 0.81 -7.53 5.12
CA THR A 11 2.25 -7.25 5.08
C THR A 11 3.03 -8.54 5.30
N ASP A 12 3.67 -9.02 4.24
CA ASP A 12 4.45 -10.25 4.26
C ASP A 12 5.87 -10.00 4.80
N THR A 13 6.49 -8.89 4.38
CA THR A 13 7.80 -8.45 4.90
C THR A 13 7.83 -6.94 5.07
N PHE A 14 8.58 -6.46 6.06
CA PHE A 14 8.86 -5.06 6.27
C PHE A 14 10.31 -4.88 6.72
N ASP A 15 11.07 -4.09 5.99
CA ASP A 15 12.44 -3.72 6.30
C ASP A 15 12.52 -2.20 6.48
N LEU A 16 12.97 -1.77 7.66
CA LEU A 16 13.24 -0.37 7.93
C LEU A 16 14.56 0.03 7.24
N VAL A 17 14.46 0.91 6.25
CA VAL A 17 15.62 1.38 5.47
C VAL A 17 16.26 2.60 6.12
N ALA A 18 15.43 3.54 6.60
CA ALA A 18 15.92 4.75 7.24
C ALA A 18 14.95 5.22 8.32
N ALA A 19 15.52 5.70 9.42
CA ALA A 19 14.82 6.47 10.45
C ALA A 19 15.73 7.62 10.89
N GLY A 20 15.23 8.85 10.80
CA GLY A 20 15.99 10.06 11.10
C GLY A 20 15.50 10.78 12.36
N PRO A 21 16.35 11.59 13.02
CA PRO A 21 15.98 12.38 14.19
C PRO A 21 14.94 13.48 13.89
N ASN A 22 14.67 13.76 12.61
CA ASN A 22 13.62 14.67 12.14
C ASN A 22 12.26 13.97 11.95
N GLY A 23 12.14 12.70 12.35
CA GLY A 23 10.93 11.90 12.24
C GLY A 23 10.70 11.28 10.86
N LEU A 24 11.65 11.41 9.92
CA LEU A 24 11.55 10.73 8.62
C LEU A 24 11.73 9.23 8.78
N VAL A 25 10.82 8.45 8.21
CA VAL A 25 10.87 6.99 8.15
C VAL A 25 10.74 6.54 6.70
N VAL A 26 11.60 5.61 6.29
CA VAL A 26 11.52 4.93 5.00
C VAL A 26 11.52 3.43 5.24
N GLY A 27 10.47 2.77 4.76
CA GLY A 27 10.30 1.32 4.83
C GLY A 27 10.19 0.72 3.44
N VAL A 28 10.63 -0.52 3.27
CA VAL A 28 10.36 -1.31 2.06
C VAL A 28 9.89 -2.68 2.45
N GLY A 29 9.24 -3.37 1.53
CA GLY A 29 8.84 -4.74 1.79
C GLY A 29 7.96 -5.33 0.72
N GLN A 30 7.23 -6.36 1.11
CA GLN A 30 6.29 -7.08 0.26
C GLN A 30 4.96 -7.21 0.96
N GLU A 31 3.92 -7.15 0.14
CA GLU A 31 2.54 -7.16 0.56
C GLU A 31 1.71 -7.99 -0.40
N ARG A 32 0.55 -8.39 0.09
CA ARG A 32 -0.43 -9.12 -0.68
C ARG A 32 -1.82 -8.58 -0.40
N PHE A 33 -2.52 -8.26 -1.48
CA PHE A 33 -3.94 -7.96 -1.43
C PHE A 33 -4.73 -9.20 -1.85
N VAL A 34 -5.72 -9.59 -1.05
CA VAL A 34 -6.67 -10.66 -1.38
C VAL A 34 -8.07 -10.05 -1.37
N GLY A 35 -8.67 -9.92 -2.54
CA GLY A 35 -9.91 -9.18 -2.67
C GLY A 35 -10.29 -8.91 -4.12
N CYS A 36 -11.12 -7.90 -4.30
CA CYS A 36 -11.68 -7.49 -5.57
C CYS A 36 -11.38 -6.01 -5.85
N ILE A 37 -11.24 -5.69 -7.13
CA ILE A 37 -11.30 -4.32 -7.66
C ILE A 37 -12.54 -4.30 -8.54
N ASP A 38 -13.59 -3.64 -8.07
CA ASP A 38 -14.95 -3.82 -8.58
C ASP A 38 -15.32 -5.33 -8.67
N ASP A 39 -15.67 -5.82 -9.85
CA ASP A 39 -16.08 -7.21 -10.08
C ASP A 39 -14.90 -8.18 -10.31
N SER A 40 -13.67 -7.67 -10.45
CA SER A 40 -12.48 -8.49 -10.73
C SER A 40 -11.82 -8.94 -9.43
N CYS A 41 -11.76 -10.24 -9.16
CA CYS A 41 -11.29 -10.78 -7.89
C CYS A 41 -10.05 -11.67 -8.03
N GLY A 42 -9.18 -11.60 -7.03
CA GLY A 42 -7.96 -12.40 -7.02
C GLY A 42 -7.02 -12.05 -5.88
N THR A 43 -5.75 -12.41 -6.05
CA THR A 43 -4.66 -11.97 -5.20
C THR A 43 -3.69 -11.14 -6.01
N LEU A 44 -3.30 -9.95 -5.52
CA LEU A 44 -2.15 -9.21 -6.03
C LEU A 44 -0.97 -9.42 -5.10
N PHE A 45 0.21 -9.65 -5.68
CA PHE A 45 1.48 -9.66 -4.98
C PHE A 45 2.19 -8.35 -5.30
N LEU A 46 2.63 -7.63 -4.27
CA LEU A 46 3.21 -6.31 -4.42
C LEU A 46 4.52 -6.21 -3.63
N LYS A 47 5.44 -5.40 -4.14
CA LYS A 47 6.44 -4.76 -3.28
C LYS A 47 5.89 -3.43 -2.82
N PHE A 48 6.46 -2.84 -1.78
CA PHE A 48 6.17 -1.46 -1.43
C PHE A 48 7.42 -0.67 -1.05
N VAL A 49 7.31 0.64 -1.21
CA VAL A 49 8.18 1.65 -0.61
C VAL A 49 7.29 2.62 0.14
N PHE A 50 7.44 2.66 1.46
CA PHE A 50 6.81 3.62 2.35
C PHE A 50 7.75 4.79 2.62
N VAL A 51 7.21 6.00 2.60
CA VAL A 51 7.87 7.20 3.11
C VAL A 51 6.88 7.95 3.96
N GLY A 52 7.23 8.14 5.23
CA GLY A 52 6.40 8.89 6.16
C GLY A 52 7.21 9.78 7.08
N LYS A 53 6.51 10.71 7.72
CA LYS A 53 7.06 11.60 8.72
C LYS A 53 6.24 11.54 9.99
N PHE A 54 6.91 11.37 11.11
CA PHE A 54 6.32 11.26 12.43
C PHE A 54 6.75 12.44 13.31
N ASP A 55 5.92 12.80 14.29
CA ASP A 55 6.32 13.73 15.35
C ASP A 55 7.13 13.03 16.45
N ALA A 56 7.58 13.81 17.44
CA ALA A 56 8.36 13.27 18.56
C ALA A 56 7.54 12.34 19.49
N GLY A 57 6.21 12.37 19.42
CA GLY A 57 5.30 11.48 20.13
C GLY A 57 5.00 10.18 19.37
N GLY A 58 5.46 10.06 18.12
CA GLY A 58 5.23 8.91 17.25
C GLY A 58 3.92 8.98 16.47
N ALA A 59 3.23 10.13 16.46
CA ALA A 59 2.07 10.33 15.59
C ALA A 59 2.53 10.63 14.16
N GLU A 60 1.91 9.98 13.18
CA GLU A 60 2.17 10.24 11.78
C GLU A 60 1.64 11.63 11.39
N LEU A 61 2.48 12.41 10.71
CA LEU A 61 2.15 13.74 10.20
C LEU A 61 1.77 13.71 8.72
N TRP A 62 2.42 12.83 7.95
CA TRP A 62 2.07 12.48 6.58
C TRP A 62 2.79 11.19 6.21
N GLY A 63 2.19 10.43 5.31
CA GLY A 63 2.75 9.20 4.79
C GLY A 63 2.26 8.91 3.39
N GLY A 64 2.99 8.04 2.73
CA GLY A 64 2.53 7.44 1.49
C GLY A 64 3.35 6.23 1.13
N CYS A 65 2.73 5.34 0.38
CA CYS A 65 3.32 4.09 -0.04
C CYS A 65 3.16 3.92 -1.55
N HIS A 66 4.20 3.44 -2.23
CA HIS A 66 4.13 3.04 -3.63
C HIS A 66 4.36 1.55 -3.77
N HIS A 67 3.44 0.86 -4.45
CA HIS A 67 3.36 -0.60 -4.50
C HIS A 67 3.45 -1.14 -5.93
N PRO A 68 4.65 -1.38 -6.46
CA PRO A 68 4.79 -2.10 -7.72
C PRO A 68 4.17 -3.49 -7.65
N ILE A 69 3.33 -3.83 -8.63
CA ILE A 69 2.72 -5.15 -8.76
C ILE A 69 3.76 -6.13 -9.32
N LEU A 70 3.94 -7.25 -8.62
CA LEU A 70 4.80 -8.37 -9.03
C LEU A 70 4.05 -9.43 -9.83
N GLY A 71 2.73 -9.47 -9.68
CA GLY A 71 1.82 -10.36 -10.39
C GLY A 71 0.54 -10.59 -9.60
N GLY A 72 -0.28 -11.52 -10.07
CA GLY A 72 -1.51 -11.88 -9.38
C GLY A 72 -2.09 -13.24 -9.76
N THR A 73 -3.20 -13.60 -9.11
CA THR A 73 -3.99 -14.82 -9.35
C THR A 73 -5.43 -14.45 -9.70
N GLY A 74 -6.21 -15.44 -10.18
CA GLY A 74 -7.61 -15.21 -10.53
C GLY A 74 -7.73 -14.19 -11.67
N ASP A 75 -8.62 -13.21 -11.51
CA ASP A 75 -8.82 -12.14 -12.48
C ASP A 75 -7.64 -11.16 -12.53
N PHE A 76 -6.69 -11.27 -11.60
CA PHE A 76 -5.43 -10.53 -11.59
C PHE A 76 -4.26 -11.31 -12.20
N ALA A 77 -4.51 -12.47 -12.82
CA ALA A 77 -3.46 -13.19 -13.53
C ALA A 77 -2.87 -12.32 -14.66
N GLY A 78 -1.54 -12.13 -14.65
CA GLY A 78 -0.86 -11.26 -15.61
C GLY A 78 -0.90 -9.77 -15.26
N ALA A 79 -1.44 -9.39 -14.10
CA ALA A 79 -1.46 -8.01 -13.63
C ALA A 79 -0.05 -7.39 -13.60
N THR A 80 0.07 -6.18 -14.15
CA THR A 80 1.27 -5.33 -14.03
C THR A 80 0.87 -3.93 -13.54
N GLY A 81 1.84 -3.04 -13.33
CA GLY A 81 1.60 -1.67 -12.88
C GLY A 81 1.94 -1.48 -11.41
N ALA A 82 1.26 -0.55 -10.75
CA ALA A 82 1.51 -0.22 -9.35
C ALA A 82 0.25 0.32 -8.66
N VAL A 83 0.24 0.30 -7.34
CA VAL A 83 -0.79 0.94 -6.49
C VAL A 83 -0.08 1.97 -5.62
N SER A 84 -0.57 3.20 -5.54
CA SER A 84 -0.03 4.19 -4.61
C SER A 84 -1.05 4.44 -3.51
N PHE A 85 -0.60 4.66 -2.28
CA PHE A 85 -1.41 5.12 -1.17
C PHE A 85 -0.85 6.43 -0.65
N VAL A 86 -1.74 7.31 -0.22
CA VAL A 86 -1.43 8.47 0.60
C VAL A 86 -2.12 8.20 1.92
N ASP A 87 -1.37 8.27 3.01
CA ASP A 87 -1.93 8.02 4.33
C ASP A 87 -2.70 9.28 4.75
N ASP A 88 -3.90 9.10 5.31
CA ASP A 88 -4.68 10.17 5.92
C ASP A 88 -4.54 10.07 7.45
N PRO A 89 -3.53 10.74 8.04
CA PRO A 89 -3.34 10.71 9.48
C PRO A 89 -4.43 11.54 10.17
N ASP A 90 -5.54 10.90 10.50
CA ASP A 90 -6.62 11.50 11.30
C ASP A 90 -6.24 11.68 12.79
N GLY A 91 -5.00 11.35 13.16
CA GLY A 91 -4.48 11.42 14.52
C GLY A 91 -5.04 10.32 15.46
N SER A 92 -5.89 9.41 14.97
CA SER A 92 -6.47 8.33 15.77
C SER A 92 -5.57 7.08 15.83
N GLY A 93 -4.58 6.99 14.92
CA GLY A 93 -3.65 5.86 14.84
C GLY A 93 -4.33 4.54 14.47
N LEU A 94 -5.57 4.58 13.99
CA LEU A 94 -6.34 3.40 13.60
C LEU A 94 -6.95 3.60 12.21
N PRO A 95 -7.02 2.54 11.39
CA PRO A 95 -7.72 2.58 10.11
C PRO A 95 -9.20 3.00 10.28
N PRO A 96 -9.80 3.62 9.24
CA PRO A 96 -9.39 3.54 7.84
C PRO A 96 -8.61 4.77 7.37
N ALA A 97 -7.39 4.56 6.87
CA ALA A 97 -6.78 5.53 5.96
C ALA A 97 -7.54 5.43 4.62
N ASP A 98 -8.04 6.54 4.09
CA ASP A 98 -8.68 6.53 2.77
C ASP A 98 -7.62 6.28 1.69
N TYR A 99 -7.70 5.12 1.03
CA TYR A 99 -6.71 4.69 0.05
C TYR A 99 -7.08 5.14 -1.37
N THR A 100 -6.20 5.90 -2.03
CA THR A 100 -6.37 6.24 -3.45
C THR A 100 -5.33 5.54 -4.32
N GLY A 101 -5.65 4.34 -4.81
CA GLY A 101 -4.80 3.55 -5.71
C GLY A 101 -5.19 3.64 -7.19
N ARG A 102 -4.21 3.64 -8.11
CA ARG A 102 -4.45 3.53 -9.56
C ARG A 102 -3.88 2.23 -10.12
N VAL A 103 -4.73 1.23 -10.36
CA VAL A 103 -4.31 -0.09 -10.86
C VAL A 103 -4.30 -0.15 -12.40
N ILE A 104 -3.15 -0.42 -13.02
CA ILE A 104 -3.04 -0.52 -14.48
C ILE A 104 -3.02 -2.00 -14.94
N LEU A 105 -4.21 -2.56 -15.07
CA LEU A 105 -4.58 -3.71 -15.92
C LEU A 105 -3.99 -3.70 -17.34
N THR A 106 -2.91 -4.42 -17.66
CA THR A 106 -2.54 -4.72 -19.06
C THR A 106 -2.82 -6.18 -19.37
N ASN A 107 -3.74 -6.44 -20.29
CA ASN A 107 -3.90 -7.75 -20.95
C ASN A 107 -2.92 -7.89 -22.10
#